data_AF-A0A1I2DXV5-F1
#
_entry.id   AF-A0A1I2DXV5-F1
#
_cell.length_a   1.000
_cell.length_b   1.000
_cell.length_c   1.000
_cell.angle_alpha   90.00
_cell.angle_beta   90.00
_cell.angle_gamma   90.00
#
_symmetry.space_group_name_H-M   'P 1'
#
loop_
_entity.id
_entity.type
_entity.pdbx_description
1 polymer ?
#
loop_
_entity_poly.entity_id
_entity_poly.type
_entity_poly.pdbx_seq_one_letter_code
_entity_poly.pdbx_strand_id
1 'polypeptide(L)'
;MRLQATVGELVALAEAGGPLPELVRSVRAADGVVHVELDPTLIPDAPSLLRWAAAAAGTVSVAVRVEGLRGGEAVLDVEAHVRGLPAHKLLPYLIGPVRSALRARGLPEHLVDVRREEAGPRVVVAVQEALNLKTTGIHLAALTLQDDTLQATVTLTPPLTF
;
A
#
# COMPACT_ATOMS: atom_id res chain seq x y z
N MET A 1 19.76 6.96 11.01
CA MET A 1 20.14 5.78 10.20
C MET A 1 19.34 5.81 8.90
N ARG A 2 19.94 5.39 7.78
CA ARG A 2 19.25 5.29 6.48
C ARG A 2 19.14 3.82 6.08
N LEU A 3 17.94 3.42 5.69
CA LEU A 3 17.61 2.09 5.20
C LEU A 3 17.21 2.21 3.74
N GLN A 4 17.62 1.23 2.93
CA GLN A 4 17.31 1.19 1.52
C GLN A 4 16.99 -0.26 1.14
N ALA A 5 15.96 -0.44 0.33
CA ALA A 5 15.61 -1.72 -0.26
C ALA A 5 14.87 -1.47 -1.57
N THR A 6 15.11 -2.31 -2.55
CA THR A 6 14.31 -2.35 -3.77
C THR A 6 12.88 -2.79 -3.46
N VAL A 7 11.93 -2.40 -4.29
CA VAL A 7 10.54 -2.87 -4.16
C VAL A 7 10.45 -4.39 -4.28
N GLY A 8 11.31 -5.01 -5.09
CA GLY A 8 11.42 -6.47 -5.15
C GLY A 8 11.84 -7.10 -3.82
N GLU A 9 12.86 -6.55 -3.15
CA GLU A 9 13.29 -7.00 -1.82
C GLU A 9 12.20 -6.80 -0.76
N LEU A 10 11.47 -5.69 -0.83
CA LEU A 10 10.36 -5.43 0.09
C LEU A 10 9.19 -6.39 -0.11
N VAL A 11 8.88 -6.74 -1.36
CA VAL A 11 7.88 -7.75 -1.69
C VAL A 11 8.30 -9.11 -1.16
N ALA A 12 9.54 -9.53 -1.41
CA ALA A 12 10.07 -10.79 -0.89
C ALA A 12 10.05 -10.83 0.65
N LEU A 13 10.38 -9.71 1.31
CA LEU A 13 10.29 -9.57 2.76
C LEU A 13 8.83 -9.67 3.26
N ALA A 14 7.88 -9.05 2.55
CA ALA A 14 6.48 -9.10 2.89
C ALA A 14 5.91 -10.52 2.75
N GLU A 15 6.34 -11.26 1.73
CA GLU A 15 6.00 -12.67 1.47
C GLU A 15 6.61 -13.63 2.50
N ALA A 16 7.81 -13.35 2.99
CA ALA A 16 8.42 -14.10 4.08
C ALA A 16 7.58 -14.02 5.39
N GLY A 17 6.82 -12.94 5.57
CA GLY A 17 5.84 -12.79 6.65
C GLY A 17 4.46 -13.41 6.36
N GLY A 18 4.26 -14.01 5.20
CA GLY A 18 3.01 -14.60 4.72
C GLY A 18 2.64 -14.11 3.32
N PRO A 19 1.81 -14.86 2.57
CA PRO A 19 1.49 -14.53 1.18
C PRO A 19 0.85 -13.14 1.05
N LEU A 20 1.09 -12.51 -0.10
CA LEU A 20 0.33 -11.33 -0.51
C LEU A 20 -1.14 -11.71 -0.72
N PRO A 21 -2.07 -10.73 -0.65
CA PRO A 21 -3.48 -10.99 -0.96
C PRO A 21 -3.61 -11.61 -2.36
N GLU A 22 -4.46 -12.64 -2.52
CA GLU A 22 -4.60 -13.40 -3.78
C GLU A 22 -4.96 -12.55 -5.00
N LEU A 23 -5.62 -11.41 -4.76
CA LEU A 23 -5.95 -10.45 -5.82
C LEU A 23 -4.70 -9.79 -6.43
N VAL A 24 -3.54 -9.81 -5.75
CA VAL A 24 -2.29 -9.23 -6.25
C VAL A 24 -1.59 -10.23 -7.16
N ARG A 25 -1.49 -9.92 -8.45
CA ARG A 25 -0.82 -10.76 -9.45
C ARG A 25 0.66 -10.45 -9.59
N SER A 26 1.01 -9.16 -9.57
CA SER A 26 2.40 -8.72 -9.66
C SER A 26 2.60 -7.37 -9.00
N VAL A 27 3.80 -7.14 -8.50
CA VAL A 27 4.28 -5.86 -7.97
C VAL A 27 5.63 -5.58 -8.60
N ARG A 28 5.78 -4.42 -9.22
CA ARG A 28 7.05 -3.95 -9.79
C ARG A 28 7.20 -2.46 -9.55
N ALA A 29 8.42 -1.94 -9.63
CA ALA A 29 8.65 -0.50 -9.59
C ALA A 29 9.49 -0.05 -10.77
N ALA A 30 9.16 1.12 -11.29
CA ALA A 30 9.89 1.78 -12.36
C ALA A 30 9.63 3.29 -12.26
N ASP A 31 10.64 4.11 -12.57
CA ASP A 31 10.52 5.57 -12.68
C ASP A 31 9.89 6.24 -11.42
N GLY A 32 10.17 5.71 -10.23
CA GLY A 32 9.64 6.21 -8.97
C GLY A 32 8.16 5.90 -8.74
N VAL A 33 7.61 4.93 -9.45
CA VAL A 33 6.21 4.47 -9.36
C VAL A 33 6.16 2.98 -9.10
N VAL A 34 5.36 2.57 -8.12
CA VAL A 34 5.04 1.15 -7.90
C VAL A 34 3.85 0.79 -8.77
N HIS A 35 4.05 -0.15 -9.68
CA HIS A 35 2.99 -0.74 -10.48
C HIS A 35 2.54 -2.05 -9.86
N VAL A 36 1.25 -2.17 -9.62
CA VAL A 36 0.62 -3.35 -9.06
C VAL A 36 -0.44 -3.85 -10.04
N GLU A 37 -0.36 -5.11 -10.45
CA GLU A 37 -1.40 -5.74 -11.24
C GLU A 37 -2.32 -6.55 -10.34
N LEU A 38 -3.62 -6.31 -10.47
CA LEU A 38 -4.64 -6.91 -9.65
C LEU A 38 -5.63 -7.72 -10.49
N ASP A 39 -6.14 -8.80 -9.90
CA ASP A 39 -7.31 -9.53 -10.37
C ASP A 39 -8.57 -9.02 -9.65
N PRO A 40 -9.41 -8.20 -10.30
CA PRO A 40 -10.62 -7.69 -9.68
C PRO A 40 -11.69 -8.77 -9.47
N THR A 41 -11.58 -9.93 -10.13
CA THR A 41 -12.54 -11.04 -9.96
C THR A 41 -12.40 -11.73 -8.60
N LEU A 42 -11.26 -11.55 -7.94
CA LEU A 42 -10.96 -12.06 -6.60
C LEU A 42 -11.35 -11.08 -5.48
N ILE A 43 -12.04 -9.97 -5.80
CA ILE A 43 -12.58 -9.07 -4.77
C ILE A 43 -13.72 -9.80 -4.04
N PRO A 44 -13.59 -10.04 -2.72
CA PRO A 44 -14.61 -10.69 -1.92
C PRO A 44 -15.85 -9.78 -1.82
N ASP A 45 -17.03 -10.41 -1.79
CA ASP A 45 -18.32 -9.75 -1.59
C ASP A 45 -18.61 -8.60 -2.58
N ALA A 46 -17.98 -8.64 -3.77
CA ALA A 46 -18.21 -7.65 -4.81
C ALA A 46 -19.69 -7.64 -5.25
N PRO A 47 -20.35 -6.47 -5.31
CA PRO A 47 -21.70 -6.36 -5.85
C PRO A 47 -21.79 -7.00 -7.23
N SER A 48 -22.92 -7.61 -7.58
CA SER A 48 -23.07 -8.36 -8.84
C SER A 48 -22.62 -7.55 -10.07
N LEU A 49 -22.98 -6.26 -10.14
CA LEU A 49 -22.54 -5.38 -11.23
C LEU A 49 -21.01 -5.22 -11.29
N LEU A 50 -20.34 -5.15 -10.13
CA LEU A 50 -18.88 -5.09 -10.07
C LEU A 50 -18.25 -6.42 -10.49
N ARG A 51 -18.84 -7.57 -10.15
CA ARG A 51 -18.35 -8.88 -10.61
C ARG A 51 -18.39 -9.00 -12.14
N TRP A 52 -19.48 -8.55 -12.77
CA TRP A 52 -19.58 -8.50 -14.22
C TRP A 52 -18.55 -7.54 -14.84
N ALA A 53 -18.41 -6.34 -14.27
CA ALA A 53 -17.43 -5.36 -14.71
C ALA A 53 -15.99 -5.88 -14.56
N ALA A 54 -15.67 -6.55 -13.46
CA ALA A 54 -14.38 -7.17 -13.19
C ALA A 54 -14.05 -8.27 -14.20
N ALA A 55 -15.01 -9.16 -14.47
CA ALA A 55 -14.85 -10.22 -15.45
C ALA A 55 -14.60 -9.68 -16.87
N ALA A 56 -15.26 -8.58 -17.25
CA ALA A 56 -15.07 -7.93 -18.55
C ALA A 56 -13.76 -7.11 -18.62
N ALA A 57 -13.35 -6.51 -17.50
CA ALA A 57 -12.16 -5.67 -17.39
C ALA A 57 -10.84 -6.44 -17.51
N GLY A 58 -10.80 -7.68 -17.02
CA GLY A 58 -9.57 -8.45 -16.89
C GLY A 58 -8.66 -7.88 -15.81
N THR A 59 -7.37 -7.73 -16.10
CA THR A 59 -6.37 -7.20 -15.16
C THR A 59 -6.55 -5.70 -14.90
N VAL A 60 -6.45 -5.29 -13.64
CA VAL A 60 -6.40 -3.90 -13.20
C VAL A 60 -4.95 -3.50 -12.97
N SER A 61 -4.47 -2.43 -13.59
CA SER A 61 -3.12 -1.91 -13.34
C SER A 61 -3.18 -0.71 -12.42
N VAL A 62 -2.61 -0.79 -11.23
CA VAL A 62 -2.53 0.32 -10.28
C VAL A 62 -1.14 0.90 -10.30
N ALA A 63 -1.02 2.22 -10.47
CA ALA A 63 0.20 2.99 -10.31
C ALA A 63 0.14 3.72 -8.97
N VAL A 64 1.17 3.57 -8.16
CA VAL A 64 1.27 4.16 -6.82
C VAL A 64 2.54 5.00 -6.74
N ARG A 65 2.38 6.28 -6.43
CA ARG A 65 3.49 7.22 -6.20
C ARG A 65 3.56 7.57 -4.72
N VAL A 66 4.75 7.46 -4.14
CA VAL A 66 5.01 7.90 -2.77
C VAL A 66 5.20 9.41 -2.78
N GLU A 67 4.26 10.16 -2.20
CA GLU A 67 4.40 11.62 -2.08
C GLU A 67 5.32 12.02 -0.94
N GLY A 68 5.40 11.17 0.09
CA GLY A 68 6.27 11.36 1.23
C GLY A 68 5.61 10.95 2.54
N LEU A 69 6.19 11.44 3.64
CA LEU A 69 5.77 11.14 5.00
C LEU A 69 5.23 12.41 5.66
N ARG A 70 4.03 12.34 6.25
CA ARG A 70 3.41 13.43 7.02
C ARG A 70 2.89 12.87 8.34
N GLY A 71 3.41 13.36 9.47
CA GLY A 71 2.94 12.95 10.80
C GLY A 71 3.05 11.44 11.09
N GLY A 72 4.03 10.76 10.50
CA GLY A 72 4.18 9.30 10.63
C GLY A 72 3.33 8.47 9.66
N GLU A 73 2.56 9.14 8.79
CA GLU A 73 1.78 8.51 7.73
C GLU A 73 2.47 8.66 6.38
N ALA A 74 2.60 7.55 5.63
CA ALA A 74 3.00 7.61 4.23
C ALA A 74 1.79 7.99 3.39
N VAL A 75 1.94 9.05 2.59
CA VAL A 75 0.90 9.54 1.68
C VAL A 75 1.22 9.02 0.29
N LEU A 76 0.25 8.31 -0.28
CA LEU A 76 0.35 7.65 -1.57
C LEU A 76 -0.68 8.25 -2.53
N ASP A 77 -0.20 8.68 -3.68
CA ASP A 77 -1.05 8.98 -4.82
C ASP A 77 -1.28 7.70 -5.62
N VAL A 78 -2.54 7.40 -5.95
CA VAL A 78 -2.95 6.10 -6.49
C VAL A 78 -3.83 6.27 -7.71
N GLU A 79 -3.33 5.80 -8.84
CA GLU A 79 -4.03 5.79 -10.11
C GLU A 79 -4.33 4.36 -10.55
N ALA A 80 -5.61 4.01 -10.70
CA ALA A 80 -6.02 2.68 -11.16
C ALA A 80 -6.44 2.72 -12.64
N HIS A 81 -5.75 1.99 -13.50
CA HIS A 81 -6.03 1.89 -14.92
C HIS A 81 -6.73 0.59 -15.24
N VAL A 82 -7.89 0.70 -15.89
CA VAL A 82 -8.70 -0.44 -16.33
C VAL A 82 -9.28 -0.18 -17.70
N ARG A 83 -9.41 -1.23 -18.50
CA ARG A 83 -10.13 -1.16 -19.78
C ARG A 83 -11.59 -0.79 -19.54
N GLY A 84 -11.93 0.47 -19.83
CA GLY A 84 -13.32 0.96 -19.83
C GLY A 84 -13.92 1.24 -18.44
N LEU A 85 -13.15 1.16 -17.35
CA LEU A 85 -13.64 1.45 -16.00
C LEU A 85 -12.86 2.62 -15.37
N PRO A 86 -13.55 3.66 -14.85
CA PRO A 86 -12.86 4.76 -14.19
C PRO A 86 -12.17 4.32 -12.89
N ALA A 87 -10.86 4.58 -12.79
CA ALA A 87 -9.97 4.32 -11.66
C ALA A 87 -10.61 4.49 -10.27
N HIS A 88 -11.19 5.67 -10.07
CA HIS A 88 -11.73 6.13 -8.79
C HIS A 88 -12.94 5.31 -8.33
N LYS A 89 -13.59 4.56 -9.23
CA LYS A 89 -14.70 3.67 -8.87
C LYS A 89 -14.23 2.36 -8.27
N LEU A 90 -12.97 1.97 -8.46
CA LEU A 90 -12.43 0.72 -7.96
C LEU A 90 -11.77 0.85 -6.59
N LEU A 91 -11.16 2.00 -6.31
CA LEU A 91 -10.48 2.26 -5.04
C LEU A 91 -11.31 1.87 -3.79
N PRO A 92 -12.63 2.16 -3.71
CA PRO A 92 -13.43 1.76 -2.55
C PRO A 92 -13.57 0.24 -2.36
N TYR A 93 -13.39 -0.54 -3.42
CA TYR A 93 -13.48 -2.00 -3.37
C TYR A 93 -12.13 -2.66 -3.13
N LEU A 94 -11.03 -1.98 -3.46
CA LEU A 94 -9.67 -2.46 -3.22
C LEU A 94 -9.23 -2.32 -1.76
N ILE A 95 -9.82 -1.38 -1.00
CA ILE A 95 -9.47 -1.17 0.41
C ILE A 95 -9.93 -2.31 1.32
N GLY A 96 -11.07 -2.95 1.03
CA GLY A 96 -11.62 -4.05 1.82
C GLY A 96 -10.65 -5.24 1.94
N PRO A 97 -10.15 -5.78 0.81
CA PRO A 97 -9.13 -6.82 0.82
C PRO A 97 -7.86 -6.46 1.57
N VAL A 98 -7.38 -5.21 1.43
CA VAL A 98 -6.19 -4.72 2.15
C VAL A 98 -6.44 -4.76 3.65
N ARG A 99 -7.58 -4.23 4.11
CA ARG A 99 -7.97 -4.27 5.53
C ARG A 99 -8.12 -5.69 6.06
N SER A 100 -8.71 -6.59 5.28
CA SER A 100 -8.80 -8.01 5.62
C SER A 100 -7.42 -8.66 5.79
N ALA A 101 -6.48 -8.35 4.88
CA ALA A 101 -5.10 -8.83 4.98
C ALA A 101 -4.37 -8.27 6.20
N LEU A 102 -4.62 -7.01 6.58
CA LEU A 102 -4.10 -6.43 7.83
C LEU A 102 -4.63 -7.19 9.05
N ARG A 103 -5.96 -7.42 9.12
CA ARG A 103 -6.56 -8.20 10.23
C ARG A 103 -5.97 -9.59 10.34
N ALA A 104 -5.79 -10.29 9.21
CA ALA A 104 -5.21 -11.63 9.18
C ALA A 104 -3.77 -11.66 9.74
N ARG A 105 -3.06 -10.53 9.68
CA ARG A 105 -1.72 -10.34 10.25
C ARG A 105 -1.72 -9.74 11.66
N GLY A 106 -2.90 -9.66 12.30
CA GLY A 106 -3.08 -9.07 13.62
C GLY A 106 -2.87 -7.56 13.67
N LEU A 107 -2.97 -6.89 12.52
CA LEU A 107 -2.79 -5.45 12.40
C LEU A 107 -4.16 -4.73 12.37
N PRO A 108 -4.28 -3.53 12.97
CA PRO A 108 -5.48 -2.73 12.87
C PRO A 108 -5.79 -2.30 11.43
N GLU A 109 -7.08 -2.28 11.09
CA GLU A 109 -7.54 -1.94 9.74
C GLU A 109 -7.36 -0.45 9.40
N HIS A 110 -7.39 0.40 10.41
CA HIS A 110 -7.27 1.85 10.25
C HIS A 110 -5.84 2.28 9.88
N LEU A 111 -4.88 1.35 9.90
CA LEU A 111 -3.53 1.62 9.41
C LEU A 111 -3.51 1.97 7.92
N VAL A 112 -4.55 1.62 7.16
CA VAL A 112 -4.70 2.03 5.76
C VAL A 112 -6.07 2.67 5.56
N ASP A 113 -6.06 3.88 5.02
CA ASP A 113 -7.27 4.64 4.74
C ASP A 113 -7.21 5.33 3.38
N VAL A 114 -8.40 5.63 2.83
CA VAL A 114 -8.54 6.35 1.57
C VAL A 114 -9.15 7.72 1.85
N ARG A 115 -8.34 8.76 1.77
CA ARG A 115 -8.77 10.15 1.98
C ARG A 115 -9.19 10.76 0.65
N ARG A 116 -10.34 11.42 0.61
CA ARG A 116 -10.75 12.21 -0.56
C ARG A 116 -10.23 13.63 -0.39
N GLU A 117 -9.34 14.05 -1.28
CA GLU A 117 -8.83 15.42 -1.33
C GLU A 117 -9.28 16.10 -2.63
N GLU A 118 -9.14 17.42 -2.72
CA GLU A 118 -9.52 18.20 -3.90
C GLU A 118 -8.74 17.76 -5.16
N ALA A 119 -7.48 17.34 -4.99
CA ALA A 119 -6.63 16.86 -6.07
C ALA A 119 -6.95 15.41 -6.50
N GLY A 120 -7.74 14.67 -5.72
CA GLY A 120 -8.04 13.25 -5.97
C GLY A 120 -8.02 12.40 -4.69
N PRO A 121 -8.40 11.11 -4.80
CA PRO A 121 -8.30 10.17 -3.69
C PRO A 121 -6.83 9.83 -3.39
N ARG A 122 -6.43 9.94 -2.13
CA ARG A 122 -5.12 9.51 -1.64
C ARG A 122 -5.24 8.31 -0.74
N VAL A 123 -4.28 7.40 -0.82
CA VAL A 123 -4.15 6.32 0.15
C VAL A 123 -3.16 6.76 1.21
N VAL A 124 -3.54 6.63 2.47
CA VAL A 124 -2.71 6.99 3.61
C VAL A 124 -2.43 5.73 4.41
N VAL A 125 -1.16 5.52 4.71
CA VAL A 125 -0.69 4.36 5.48
C VAL A 125 -0.02 4.85 6.76
N ALA A 126 -0.55 4.50 7.93
CA ALA A 126 0.00 4.87 9.23
C ALA A 126 1.24 4.03 9.57
N VAL A 127 2.35 4.28 8.86
CA VAL A 127 3.59 3.49 8.95
C VAL A 127 4.20 3.56 10.36
N GLN A 128 4.23 4.74 10.98
CA GLN A 128 4.79 4.88 12.32
C GLN A 128 4.00 4.09 13.36
N GLU A 129 2.67 4.09 13.25
CA GLU A 129 1.82 3.29 14.14
C GLU A 129 2.06 1.80 13.92
N ALA A 130 2.13 1.36 12.66
CA ALA A 130 2.45 -0.03 12.32
C ALA A 130 3.80 -0.47 12.90
N LEU A 131 4.81 0.40 12.87
CA LEU A 131 6.12 0.16 13.49
C LEU A 131 5.99 0.03 15.01
N ASN A 132 5.28 0.95 15.65
CA ASN A 132 5.10 0.96 17.11
C ASN A 132 4.38 -0.30 17.64
N LEU A 133 3.54 -0.94 16.82
CA LEU A 133 2.90 -2.21 17.16
C LEU A 133 3.87 -3.39 17.20
N LYS A 134 5.02 -3.28 16.51
CA LYS A 134 6.02 -4.35 16.41
C LYS A 134 7.27 -4.07 17.22
N THR A 135 7.66 -2.80 17.36
CA THR A 135 8.90 -2.39 18.00
C THR A 135 8.82 -0.95 18.49
N THR A 136 9.43 -0.67 19.65
CA THR A 136 9.50 0.67 20.23
C THR A 136 10.86 1.31 19.98
N GLY A 137 10.90 2.65 19.92
CA GLY A 137 12.15 3.41 19.80
C GLY A 137 12.66 3.60 18.37
N ILE A 138 11.91 3.19 17.35
CA ILE A 138 12.17 3.51 15.94
C ILE A 138 11.18 4.59 15.49
N HIS A 139 11.70 5.71 15.02
CA HIS A 139 10.90 6.78 14.45
C HIS A 139 11.27 7.00 12.98
N LEU A 140 10.29 6.93 12.09
CA LEU A 140 10.43 7.18 10.66
C LEU A 140 10.41 8.70 10.42
N ALA A 141 11.52 9.24 9.94
CA ALA A 141 11.68 10.67 9.68
C ALA A 141 11.39 11.03 8.21
N ALA A 142 11.70 10.15 7.27
CA ALA A 142 11.43 10.37 5.86
C ALA A 142 11.25 9.04 5.11
N LEU A 143 10.46 9.09 4.05
CA LEU A 143 10.24 7.98 3.12
C LEU A 143 10.15 8.51 1.70
N THR A 144 10.97 7.98 0.79
CA THR A 144 11.00 8.37 -0.62
C THR A 144 11.24 7.15 -1.50
N LEU A 145 10.59 7.08 -2.66
CA LEU A 145 10.86 6.09 -3.69
C LEU A 145 11.64 6.77 -4.82
N GLN A 146 12.81 6.24 -5.15
CA GLN A 146 13.62 6.69 -6.28
C GLN A 146 13.87 5.49 -7.19
N ASP A 147 13.45 5.61 -8.45
CA ASP A 147 13.44 4.50 -9.42
C ASP A 147 12.65 3.30 -8.88
N ASP A 148 13.34 2.24 -8.48
CA ASP A 148 12.77 1.03 -7.86
C ASP A 148 13.15 0.87 -6.37
N THR A 149 13.89 1.83 -5.83
CA THR A 149 14.50 1.74 -4.49
C THR A 149 13.78 2.65 -3.50
N LEU A 150 13.18 2.03 -2.48
CA LEU A 150 12.58 2.73 -1.36
C LEU A 150 13.67 3.08 -0.35
N GLN A 151 13.72 4.36 0.02
CA GLN A 151 14.67 4.89 0.98
C GLN A 151 13.91 5.41 2.19
N ALA A 152 14.29 4.92 3.37
CA ALA A 152 13.72 5.32 4.64
C ALA A 152 14.80 5.94 5.53
N THR A 153 14.52 7.10 6.10
CA THR A 153 15.36 7.70 7.15
C THR A 153 14.69 7.43 8.47
N VAL A 154 15.40 6.75 9.38
CA VAL A 154 14.91 6.41 10.72
C VAL A 154 15.83 6.96 11.80
N THR A 155 15.22 7.45 12.87
CA THR A 155 15.89 7.87 14.09
C THR A 155 15.60 6.85 15.19
N LEU A 156 16.65 6.46 15.92
CA LEU A 156 16.50 5.60 17.08
C LEU A 156 16.41 6.48 18.31
N THR A 157 15.34 6.34 19.07
CA THR A 157 15.27 6.92 20.42
C THR A 157 15.93 5.92 21.37
N PRO A 158 17.03 6.28 22.04
CA PRO A 158 17.63 5.39 23.02
C PRO A 158 16.61 5.12 24.14
N PRO A 159 16.58 3.90 24.72
CA PRO A 159 15.78 3.66 25.91
C PRO A 159 16.21 4.64 27.00
N LEU A 160 15.25 5.30 27.64
CA LEU A 160 15.54 6.15 28.80
C LEU A 160 16.07 5.24 29.91
N THR A 161 17.38 5.26 30.12
CA THR A 161 18.00 4.67 31.31
C THR A 161 17.63 5.56 32.49
N PHE A 162 16.72 5.09 33.34
CA PHE A 162 16.45 5.67 34.65
C PHE A 162 17.38 5.07 35.70
#